data_AF-V4XZE3-F1
#
_entry.id   AF-V4XZE3-F1
#
_cell.length_a   1.000
_cell.length_b   1.000
_cell.length_c   1.000
_cell.angle_alpha   90.00
_cell.angle_beta   90.00
_cell.angle_gamma   90.00
#
_symmetry.space_group_name_H-M   'P 1'
#
loop_
_entity.id
_entity.type
_entity.pdbx_description
1 polymer ?
#
loop_
_entity_poly.entity_id
_entity_poly.type
_entity_poly.pdbx_seq_one_letter_code
_entity_poly.pdbx_strand_id
1 'polypeptide(L)' 'MNIGFDVGTNVPTGVAAAHLCVAGVFFYIGSLNAADGESLGLVLNALIGVLILTAGIAAARITARR' A
#
# COMPACT_ATOMS: atom_id res chain seq x y z
N MET A 1 -0.99 2.03 -17.50
CA MET A 1 -1.48 0.73 -16.98
C MET A 1 -2.82 0.98 -16.33
N ASN A 2 -3.89 0.26 -16.71
CA ASN A 2 -5.23 0.50 -16.17
C ASN A 2 -5.54 -0.51 -15.05
N ILE A 3 -5.61 -0.02 -13.81
CA ILE A 3 -5.93 -0.80 -12.60
C ILE A 3 -7.27 -0.34 -11.97
N GLY A 4 -8.11 0.32 -12.77
CA GLY A 4 -9.26 1.11 -12.32
C GLY A 4 -8.97 2.61 -12.18
N PHE A 5 -7.78 3.05 -12.60
CA PHE A 5 -7.39 4.44 -12.87
C PHE A 5 -6.18 4.45 -13.83
N ASP A 6 -5.97 5.56 -14.54
CA ASP A 6 -4.81 5.72 -15.42
C ASP A 6 -3.55 6.06 -14.62
N VAL A 7 -2.56 5.17 -14.67
CA VAL A 7 -1.23 5.34 -14.06
C VAL A 7 -0.36 6.22 -14.95
N GLY A 8 0.11 7.38 -14.46
CA GLY A 8 1.04 8.19 -15.27
C GLY A 8 1.54 9.50 -14.64
N THR A 9 0.65 10.43 -14.29
CA THR A 9 1.01 11.76 -13.70
C THR A 9 -0.29 12.50 -13.32
N ASN A 10 -1.25 11.81 -12.70
CA ASN A 10 -2.52 12.39 -12.27
C ASN A 10 -2.72 12.17 -10.77
N VAL A 11 -3.66 12.92 -10.16
CA VAL A 11 -3.93 12.85 -8.72
C VAL A 11 -4.25 11.41 -8.26
N PRO A 12 -5.09 10.62 -8.97
CA PRO A 12 -5.31 9.21 -8.62
C PRO A 12 -4.03 8.37 -8.55
N THR A 13 -3.11 8.55 -9.51
CA THR A 13 -1.80 7.88 -9.50
C THR A 13 -0.98 8.31 -8.29
N GLY A 14 -0.94 9.60 -7.97
CA GLY A 14 -0.23 10.12 -6.81
C GLY A 14 -0.75 9.54 -5.48
N VAL A 15 -2.08 9.44 -5.34
CA VAL A 15 -2.72 8.83 -4.16
C VAL A 15 -2.35 7.36 -4.03
N ALA A 16 -2.44 6.59 -5.12
CA ALA A 16 -2.08 5.18 -5.11
C ALA A 16 -0.59 4.96 -4.81
N ALA A 17 0.29 5.76 -5.42
CA ALA A 17 1.73 5.68 -5.23
C ALA A 17 2.13 6.00 -3.78
N ALA A 18 1.53 7.03 -3.16
CA ALA A 18 1.79 7.37 -1.77
C ALA A 18 1.45 6.21 -0.82
N HIS A 19 0.29 5.57 -1.00
CA HIS A 19 -0.10 4.41 -0.20
C HIS A 19 0.80 3.20 -0.44
N LEU A 20 1.21 2.97 -1.69
CA LEU A 20 2.18 1.91 -2.02
C LEU A 20 3.52 2.13 -1.31
N CYS A 21 4.03 3.37 -1.29
CA CYS A 21 5.26 3.70 -0.56
C CYS A 21 5.12 3.40 0.93
N VAL A 22 4.03 3.85 1.57
CA VAL A 22 3.80 3.61 3.01
C VAL A 22 3.60 2.13 3.29
N ALA A 23 2.81 1.41 2.49
CA ALA A 23 2.66 -0.04 2.63
C ALA A 23 3.99 -0.77 2.47
N GLY A 24 4.85 -0.32 1.55
CA GLY A 24 6.21 -0.83 1.37
C GLY A 24 7.06 -0.72 2.64
N VAL A 25 6.92 0.36 3.41
CA VAL A 25 7.60 0.50 4.72
C VAL A 25 7.14 -0.58 5.70
N PHE A 26 5.84 -0.84 5.79
CA PHE A 26 5.32 -1.90 6.66
C PHE A 26 5.76 -3.30 6.21
N PHE A 27 5.76 -3.58 4.91
CA PHE A 27 6.30 -4.84 4.41
C PHE A 27 7.79 -5.00 4.70
N TYR A 28 8.56 -3.92 4.59
CA TYR A 28 9.97 -3.92 4.97
C TYR A 28 10.15 -4.21 6.46
N ILE A 29 9.41 -3.54 7.34
CA ILE A 29 9.46 -3.82 8.79
C ILE A 29 9.07 -5.28 9.07
N GLY A 30 7.99 -5.77 8.45
CA GLY A 30 7.57 -7.17 8.58
C GLY A 30 8.64 -8.16 8.13
N SER A 31 9.44 -7.82 7.10
CA SER A 31 10.57 -8.64 6.68
C SER A 31 11.72 -8.65 7.71
N LEU A 32 11.93 -7.54 8.42
CA LEU A 32 12.88 -7.49 9.55
C LEU A 32 12.36 -8.35 10.71
N ASN A 33 11.08 -8.24 11.08
CA ASN A 33 10.49 -9.10 12.12
C ASN A 33 10.62 -10.59 11.75
N ALA A 34 10.43 -10.95 10.48
CA ALA A 34 10.62 -12.33 10.02
C ALA A 34 12.07 -12.80 10.16
N ALA A 35 13.05 -11.94 9.83
CA ALA A 35 14.47 -12.23 9.99
C ALA A 35 14.85 -12.42 11.48
N ASP A 36 14.17 -11.72 12.38
CA ASP A 36 14.36 -11.82 13.84
C ASP A 36 13.54 -12.95 14.49
N GLY A 37 12.75 -13.71 13.72
CA GLY A 37 11.91 -14.80 14.22
C GLY A 37 10.62 -14.35 14.94
N GLU A 38 10.27 -13.07 14.87
CA GLU A 38 9.08 -12.50 15.49
C GLU A 38 7.84 -12.65 14.58
N SER A 39 7.18 -13.81 14.68
CA SER A 39 6.04 -14.17 13.83
C SER A 39 4.84 -13.22 13.95
N LEU A 40 4.56 -12.70 15.15
CA LEU A 40 3.46 -11.75 15.36
C LEU A 40 3.74 -10.40 14.69
N GLY A 41 4.98 -9.89 14.82
CA GLY A 41 5.43 -8.68 14.16
C GLY A 41 5.32 -8.78 12.63
N LEU A 42 5.73 -9.91 12.04
CA LEU A 42 5.54 -10.18 10.60
C LEU A 42 4.06 -10.09 10.21
N VAL A 43 3.18 -10.82 10.90
CA VAL A 43 1.75 -10.90 10.55
C VAL A 43 1.08 -9.55 10.66
N LEU A 44 1.33 -8.81 11.74
CA LEU A 44 0.73 -7.49 11.95
C LEU A 44 1.20 -6.48 10.91
N ASN A 45 2.51 -6.40 10.64
CA ASN A 45 3.04 -5.47 9.65
C ASN A 45 2.58 -5.83 8.23
N ALA A 46 2.51 -7.11 7.88
CA ALA A 46 1.96 -7.55 6.60
C ALA A 46 0.48 -7.17 6.46
N LEU A 47 -0.32 -7.39 7.50
CA LEU A 47 -1.74 -7.01 7.51
C LEU A 47 -1.92 -5.50 7.33
N ILE A 48 -1.15 -4.69 8.05
CA ILE A 48 -1.20 -3.22 7.93
C ILE A 48 -0.83 -2.80 6.50
N GLY A 49 0.24 -3.35 5.92
CA GLY A 49 0.64 -3.05 4.54
C GLY A 49 -0.47 -3.36 3.53
N VAL A 50 -1.14 -4.50 3.67
CA VAL A 50 -2.29 -4.87 2.82
C VAL A 50 -3.47 -3.90 3.00
N LEU A 51 -3.81 -3.55 4.23
CA LEU A 51 -4.88 -2.60 4.52
C LEU A 51 -4.59 -1.20 3.93
N ILE A 52 -3.34 -0.74 4.01
CA ILE A 52 -2.93 0.53 3.41
C ILE A 52 -3.03 0.48 1.87
N LEU A 53 -2.60 -0.61 1.24
CA LEU A 53 -2.73 -0.77 -0.20
C LEU A 53 -4.19 -0.76 -0.65
N THR A 54 -5.04 -1.53 0.02
CA THR A 54 -6.47 -1.60 -0.31
C THR A 54 -7.14 -0.24 -0.14
N ALA A 55 -6.84 0.48 0.94
CA ALA A 55 -7.31 1.85 1.15
C ALA A 55 -6.81 2.81 0.07
N GLY A 56 -5.54 2.71 -0.33
CA GLY A 56 -4.94 3.53 -1.39
C GLY A 56 -5.61 3.34 -2.75
N ILE A 57 -5.91 2.10 -3.12
CA ILE A 57 -6.64 1.78 -4.34
C ILE A 57 -8.06 2.33 -4.29
N ALA A 58 -8.76 2.17 -3.15
CA ALA A 58 -10.10 2.71 -2.97
C ALA A 58 -10.11 4.25 -3.07
N ALA A 59 -9.16 4.91 -2.41
CA ALA A 59 -8.99 6.36 -2.46
C ALA A 59 -8.69 6.86 -3.88
N ALA A 60 -7.74 6.23 -4.59
CA ALA A 60 -7.42 6.58 -5.97
C ALA A 60 -8.63 6.46 -6.90
N ARG A 61 -9.46 5.43 -6.73
CA ARG A 61 -10.72 5.25 -7.48
C ARG A 61 -11.76 6.32 -7.16
N ILE A 62 -11.87 6.75 -5.90
CA ILE A 62 -12.77 7.84 -5.51
C ILE A 62 -12.29 9.16 -6.14
N THR A 63 -10.99 9.43 -6.09
CA THR A 63 -10.39 10.62 -6.69
C THR A 63 -10.55 10.64 -8.21
N ALA A 64 -10.47 9.49 -8.88
CA ALA A 64 -10.64 9.40 -10.33
C ALA A 64 -12.09 9.66 -10.81
N ARG A 65 -13.08 9.66 -9.91
CA ARG A 65 -14.49 9.95 -10.23
C ARG A 65 -14.88 11.42 -10.06
N ARG A 66 -13.98 12.26 -9.55
CA ARG A 66 -14.17 13.69 -9.36
C ARG A 66 -13.49 14.46 -10.48
#